data_AF-A0A0N0BLH9-F1
#
_entry.id   AF-A0A0N0BLH9-F1
#
_cell.length_a   1.000
_cell.length_b   1.000
_cell.length_c   1.000
_cell.angle_alpha   90.00
_cell.angle_beta   90.00
_cell.angle_gamma   90.00
#
_symmetry.space_group_name_H-M   'P 1'
#
loop_
_entity.id
_entity.type
_entity.pdbx_description
1 polymer ?
#
loop_
_entity_poly.entity_id
_entity_poly.type
_entity_poly.pdbx_seq_one_letter_code
_entity_poly.pdbx_strand_id
1 'polypeptide(L)'
;MRAPGVVPLSQAHAEGEVALLKRAQALGFPVAPTWVVDLEEEFFRLNNLEERLEALFRGAFGVRIDEERLLLASEEAVRAVKESYLLPERAEAFLEVLKGKGPFLLRYAGEGALERARTPREALFALKRLYSERFRVEAVLGRYPKLIPPFTPVLVQEAEEASEDPFLSLDLSRALGQEAVVYAWQGQVVRIESPYGG
;
A
#
# COMPACT_ATOMS: atom_id res chain seq x y z
N MET A 1 4.43 17.25 11.46
CA MET A 1 4.55 16.38 10.28
C MET A 1 5.85 15.60 10.39
N ARG A 2 5.77 14.26 10.32
CA ARG A 2 6.95 13.39 10.38
C ARG A 2 7.64 13.39 9.01
N ALA A 3 8.95 13.19 8.99
CA ALA A 3 9.65 13.03 7.73
C ALA A 3 9.12 11.77 7.00
N PRO A 4 8.72 11.87 5.72
CA PRO A 4 8.31 10.72 4.92
C PRO A 4 9.46 9.73 4.81
N GLY A 5 9.14 8.44 4.78
CA GLY A 5 10.19 7.42 4.86
C GLY A 5 9.69 5.99 4.92
N VAL A 6 10.65 5.10 5.18
CA VAL A 6 10.45 3.67 5.39
C VAL A 6 10.81 3.39 6.84
N VAL A 7 9.84 2.97 7.64
CA VAL A 7 10.04 2.75 9.08
C VAL A 7 9.55 1.36 9.49
N PRO A 8 10.19 0.69 10.45
CA PRO A 8 9.65 -0.53 11.03
C PRO A 8 8.27 -0.31 11.66
N LEU A 9 7.40 -1.33 11.64
CA LEU A 9 6.05 -1.30 12.20
C LEU A 9 5.97 -0.71 13.62
N SER A 10 6.92 -1.08 14.48
CA SER A 10 6.99 -0.58 15.87
C SER A 10 7.09 0.94 15.95
N GLN A 11 7.74 1.56 14.98
CA GLN A 11 7.94 3.00 14.89
C GLN A 11 6.88 3.71 14.06
N ALA A 12 6.06 3.02 13.26
CA ALA A 12 5.07 3.62 12.37
C ALA A 12 3.92 4.32 13.12
N HIS A 13 3.23 5.25 12.45
CA HIS A 13 2.00 5.85 12.99
C HIS A 13 0.91 4.77 13.12
N ALA A 14 0.15 4.79 14.22
CA ALA A 14 -0.83 3.75 14.51
C ALA A 14 -2.24 4.21 14.07
N GLU A 15 -2.55 3.97 12.80
CA GLU A 15 -3.88 4.13 12.22
C GLU A 15 -4.20 2.89 11.39
N GLY A 16 -5.46 2.66 11.04
CA GLY A 16 -5.72 1.63 10.06
C GLY A 16 -5.46 0.22 10.57
N GLU A 17 -5.18 -0.62 9.59
CA GLU A 17 -4.53 -1.90 9.79
C GLU A 17 -3.17 -1.80 10.49
N VAL A 18 -2.42 -0.69 10.35
CA VAL A 18 -1.12 -0.53 11.04
C VAL A 18 -1.32 -0.56 12.56
N ALA A 19 -2.38 0.08 13.06
CA ALA A 19 -2.74 0.01 14.48
C ALA A 19 -3.08 -1.42 14.92
N LEU A 20 -3.81 -2.18 14.09
CA LEU A 20 -4.16 -3.58 14.38
C LEU A 20 -2.91 -4.48 14.43
N LEU A 21 -2.01 -4.36 13.46
CA LEU A 21 -0.75 -5.12 13.44
C LEU A 21 0.13 -4.77 14.64
N LYS A 22 0.23 -3.49 15.00
CA LYS A 22 0.95 -3.06 16.21
C LYS A 22 0.33 -3.63 17.49
N ARG A 23 -1.00 -3.64 17.58
CA ARG A 23 -1.72 -4.20 18.74
C ARG A 23 -1.53 -5.71 18.82
N ALA A 24 -1.60 -6.43 17.70
CA ALA A 24 -1.31 -7.86 17.65
C ALA A 24 0.12 -8.16 18.13
N GLN A 25 1.11 -7.39 17.65
CA GLN A 25 2.50 -7.50 18.12
C GLN A 25 2.64 -7.25 19.63
N ALA A 26 1.96 -6.23 20.16
CA ALA A 26 1.98 -5.92 21.59
C ALA A 26 1.30 -7.01 22.46
N LEU A 27 0.34 -7.74 21.89
CA LEU A 27 -0.32 -8.88 22.52
C LEU A 27 0.48 -10.19 22.40
N GLY A 28 1.67 -10.15 21.80
CA GLY A 28 2.57 -11.30 21.67
C GLY A 28 2.31 -12.18 20.45
N PHE A 29 1.45 -11.75 19.51
CA PHE A 29 1.27 -12.47 18.26
C PHE A 29 2.51 -12.33 17.37
N PRO A 30 2.91 -13.40 16.66
CA PRO A 30 4.07 -13.38 15.79
C PRO A 30 3.76 -12.58 14.52
N VAL A 31 3.94 -11.27 14.51
CA VAL A 31 3.74 -10.44 13.30
C VAL A 31 4.98 -10.54 12.41
N ALA A 32 4.78 -10.78 11.11
CA ALA A 32 5.85 -10.83 10.14
C ALA A 32 6.65 -9.51 10.13
N PRO A 33 7.98 -9.53 9.92
CA PRO A 33 8.77 -8.30 9.79
C PRO A 33 8.11 -7.35 8.78
N THR A 34 7.70 -6.18 9.25
CA THR A 34 6.88 -5.23 8.49
C THR A 34 7.52 -3.85 8.52
N TRP A 35 7.64 -3.25 7.34
CA TRP A 35 8.03 -1.86 7.13
C TRP A 35 6.87 -1.08 6.54
N VAL A 36 6.59 0.07 7.12
CA VAL A 36 5.56 1.02 6.67
C VAL A 36 6.23 2.09 5.83
N VAL A 37 5.70 2.30 4.63
CA VAL A 37 6.25 3.19 3.62
C VAL A 37 5.28 4.34 3.37
N ASP A 38 5.67 5.52 3.85
CA ASP A 38 4.92 6.78 3.75
C ASP A 38 5.64 7.72 2.76
N LEU A 39 5.74 7.30 1.49
CA LEU A 39 6.46 8.04 0.45
C LEU A 39 5.56 8.59 -0.66
N GLU A 40 4.32 8.12 -0.78
CA GLU A 40 3.43 8.44 -1.92
C GLU A 40 3.13 9.94 -2.00
N GLU A 41 2.75 10.58 -0.89
CA GLU A 41 2.46 12.03 -0.87
C GLU A 41 3.67 12.88 -1.30
N GLU A 42 4.87 12.59 -0.78
CA GLU A 42 6.09 13.30 -1.16
C GLU A 42 6.39 13.09 -2.66
N PHE A 43 6.25 11.85 -3.14
CA PHE A 43 6.42 11.50 -4.54
C PHE A 43 5.45 12.26 -5.46
N PHE A 44 4.18 12.38 -5.07
CA PHE A 44 3.17 13.12 -5.84
C PHE A 44 3.51 14.61 -5.92
N ARG A 45 3.80 15.21 -4.76
CA ARG A 45 4.11 16.64 -4.63
C ARG A 45 5.35 17.03 -5.43
N LEU A 46 6.43 16.25 -5.35
CA LEU A 46 7.70 16.58 -6.01
C LEU A 46 7.63 16.47 -7.55
N ASN A 47 6.74 15.62 -8.07
CA ASN A 47 6.57 15.42 -9.51
C ASN A 47 5.41 16.24 -10.11
N ASN A 48 4.79 17.11 -9.31
CA ASN A 48 3.56 17.84 -9.63
C ASN A 48 2.47 16.91 -10.21
N LEU A 49 2.34 15.70 -9.63
CA LEU A 49 1.50 14.66 -10.23
C LEU A 49 0.02 15.00 -10.10
N GLU A 50 -0.44 15.59 -9.00
CA GLU A 50 -1.85 15.92 -8.81
C GLU A 50 -2.38 16.80 -9.95
N GLU A 51 -1.76 17.96 -10.19
CA GLU A 51 -2.17 18.87 -11.26
C GLU A 51 -2.08 18.23 -12.65
N ARG A 52 -0.98 17.49 -12.92
CA ARG A 52 -0.78 16.80 -14.20
C ARG A 52 -1.86 15.75 -14.45
N LEU A 53 -2.20 14.96 -13.43
CA LEU A 53 -3.21 13.92 -13.51
C LEU A 53 -4.59 14.54 -13.68
N GLU A 54 -4.95 15.57 -12.91
CA GLU A 54 -6.21 16.29 -13.08
C GLU A 54 -6.38 16.86 -14.48
N ALA A 55 -5.31 17.39 -15.07
CA ALA A 55 -5.32 17.87 -16.45
C ALA A 55 -5.60 16.75 -17.46
N LEU A 56 -5.05 15.55 -17.27
CA LEU A 56 -5.26 14.40 -18.16
C LEU A 56 -6.73 13.94 -18.18
N PHE A 57 -7.38 13.88 -17.01
CA PHE A 57 -8.78 13.44 -16.90
C PHE A 57 -9.80 14.54 -17.20
N ARG A 58 -9.35 15.75 -17.56
CA ARG A 58 -10.24 16.87 -17.90
C ARG A 58 -11.14 16.49 -19.06
N GLY A 59 -12.45 16.51 -18.81
CA GLY A 59 -13.47 16.19 -19.81
C GLY A 59 -13.74 14.69 -20.00
N ALA A 60 -13.02 13.80 -19.30
CA ALA A 60 -13.39 12.37 -19.26
C ALA A 60 -14.66 12.15 -18.40
N PHE A 61 -14.81 12.97 -17.36
CA PHE A 61 -15.97 12.98 -16.47
C PHE A 61 -16.83 14.22 -16.76
N GLY A 62 -18.04 13.98 -17.28
CA GLY A 62 -19.06 15.01 -17.53
C GLY A 62 -20.45 14.48 -17.19
N VAL A 63 -21.49 14.96 -17.88
CA VAL A 63 -22.88 14.46 -17.71
C VAL A 63 -22.98 12.96 -18.03
N ARG A 64 -22.15 12.49 -18.96
CA ARG A 64 -21.86 11.08 -19.21
C ARG A 64 -20.35 10.89 -19.23
N ILE A 65 -19.90 9.69 -18.89
CA ILE A 65 -18.49 9.33 -18.98
C ILE A 65 -18.13 9.18 -20.46
N ASP A 66 -17.05 9.83 -20.88
CA ASP A 66 -16.44 9.61 -22.18
C ASP A 66 -15.44 8.45 -22.05
N GLU A 67 -15.84 7.25 -22.47
CA GLU A 67 -15.08 6.02 -22.27
C GLU A 67 -13.74 6.03 -23.01
N GLU A 68 -13.70 6.58 -24.23
CA GLU A 68 -12.47 6.68 -25.02
C GLU A 68 -11.48 7.63 -24.33
N ARG A 69 -11.97 8.79 -23.88
CA ARG A 69 -11.13 9.77 -23.18
C ARG A 69 -10.67 9.26 -21.83
N LEU A 70 -11.51 8.52 -21.11
CA LEU A 70 -11.17 7.89 -19.84
C LEU A 70 -10.04 6.87 -20.01
N LEU A 71 -10.14 6.02 -21.04
CA LEU A 71 -9.12 5.02 -21.33
C LEU A 71 -7.78 5.68 -21.62
N LEU A 72 -7.76 6.65 -22.54
CA LEU A 72 -6.55 7.40 -22.89
C LEU A 72 -5.95 8.14 -21.68
N ALA A 73 -6.79 8.82 -20.90
CA ALA A 73 -6.33 9.52 -19.69
C ALA A 73 -5.72 8.56 -18.66
N SER A 74 -6.30 7.37 -18.51
CA SER A 74 -5.79 6.33 -17.60
C SER A 74 -4.45 5.77 -18.06
N GLU A 75 -4.27 5.50 -19.35
CA GLU A 75 -2.99 5.04 -19.92
C GLU A 75 -1.88 6.07 -19.73
N GLU A 76 -2.17 7.35 -20.03
CA GLU A 76 -1.22 8.44 -19.85
C GLU A 76 -0.92 8.70 -18.36
N ALA A 77 -1.91 8.55 -17.48
CA ALA A 77 -1.71 8.67 -16.03
C ALA A 77 -0.80 7.56 -15.48
N VAL A 78 -1.03 6.30 -15.88
CA VAL A 78 -0.17 5.17 -15.53
C VAL A 78 1.27 5.43 -16.00
N ARG A 79 1.44 5.93 -17.23
CA ARG A 79 2.76 6.31 -17.76
C ARG A 79 3.39 7.42 -16.95
N ALA A 80 2.67 8.51 -16.69
CA ALA A 80 3.17 9.66 -15.94
C ALA A 80 3.66 9.26 -14.53
N VAL A 81 2.94 8.39 -13.83
CA VAL A 81 3.35 7.87 -12.52
C VAL A 81 4.59 6.97 -12.63
N LYS A 82 4.65 6.08 -13.62
CA LYS A 82 5.81 5.19 -13.82
C LYS A 82 7.09 5.97 -14.13
N GLU A 83 6.98 7.00 -14.97
CA GLU A 83 8.11 7.85 -15.39
C GLU A 83 8.52 8.88 -14.35
N SER A 84 7.63 9.23 -13.41
CA SER A 84 7.93 10.16 -12.33
C SER A 84 9.02 9.63 -11.40
N TYR A 85 9.82 10.54 -10.86
CA TYR A 85 11.04 10.20 -10.15
C TYR A 85 10.80 10.05 -8.65
N LEU A 86 11.29 8.96 -8.07
CA LEU A 86 11.43 8.85 -6.62
C LEU A 86 12.82 9.39 -6.26
N LEU A 87 12.89 10.28 -5.26
CA LEU A 87 14.16 10.82 -4.78
C LEU A 87 15.17 9.69 -4.51
N PRO A 88 16.44 9.84 -4.95
CA PRO A 88 17.40 8.76 -4.86
C PRO A 88 17.69 8.44 -3.39
N GLU A 89 17.69 9.42 -2.50
CA GLU A 89 17.90 9.21 -1.07
C GLU A 89 16.77 8.37 -0.45
N ARG A 90 15.53 8.49 -0.96
CA ARG A 90 14.40 7.66 -0.52
C ARG A 90 14.49 6.25 -1.07
N ALA A 91 14.89 6.11 -2.33
CA ALA A 91 15.12 4.81 -2.95
C ALA A 91 16.26 4.05 -2.25
N GLU A 92 17.37 4.72 -1.96
CA GLU A 92 18.52 4.17 -1.24
C GLU A 92 18.14 3.78 0.20
N ALA A 93 17.44 4.64 0.93
CA ALA A 93 16.95 4.32 2.27
C ALA A 93 16.02 3.09 2.26
N PHE A 94 15.12 2.99 1.28
CA PHE A 94 14.26 1.82 1.10
C PHE A 94 15.08 0.54 0.88
N LEU A 95 16.05 0.57 -0.03
CA LEU A 95 16.89 -0.59 -0.34
C LEU A 95 17.77 -1.01 0.84
N GLU A 96 18.36 -0.04 1.56
CA GLU A 96 19.24 -0.34 2.70
C GLU A 96 18.45 -0.93 3.87
N VAL A 97 17.23 -0.44 4.14
CA VAL A 97 16.36 -1.01 5.18
C VAL A 97 15.98 -2.46 4.88
N LEU A 98 15.80 -2.83 3.62
CA LEU A 98 15.40 -4.18 3.20
C LEU A 98 16.58 -5.12 2.89
N LYS A 99 17.81 -4.63 2.98
CA LYS A 99 19.00 -5.38 2.59
C LYS A 99 19.14 -6.70 3.34
N GLY A 100 19.39 -7.77 2.59
CA GLY A 100 19.58 -9.12 3.12
C GLY A 100 18.30 -9.82 3.58
N LYS A 101 17.12 -9.27 3.28
CA LYS A 101 15.81 -9.80 3.67
C LYS A 101 14.99 -10.21 2.44
N GLY A 102 13.92 -10.94 2.68
CA GLY A 102 12.95 -11.33 1.65
C GLY A 102 12.62 -12.82 1.71
N PRO A 103 11.59 -13.30 0.98
CA PRO A 103 10.78 -12.56 -0.01
C PRO A 103 9.83 -11.52 0.61
N PHE A 104 9.22 -10.68 -0.22
CA PHE A 104 8.35 -9.59 0.19
C PHE A 104 6.95 -9.63 -0.44
N LEU A 105 5.96 -9.26 0.37
CA LEU A 105 4.64 -8.82 -0.04
C LEU A 105 4.51 -7.31 0.16
N LEU A 106 3.98 -6.62 -0.85
CA LEU A 106 3.71 -5.18 -0.83
C LEU A 106 2.23 -4.93 -1.09
N ARG A 107 1.61 -4.07 -0.29
CA ARG A 107 0.20 -3.68 -0.44
C ARG A 107 -0.09 -2.39 0.30
N TYR A 108 -1.13 -1.67 -0.10
CA TYR A 108 -1.65 -0.61 0.75
C TYR A 108 -2.24 -1.18 2.03
N ALA A 109 -2.05 -0.48 3.15
CA ALA A 109 -2.71 -0.82 4.40
C ALA A 109 -4.24 -0.80 4.21
N GLY A 110 -4.92 -1.82 4.72
CA GLY A 110 -6.37 -2.02 4.54
C GLY A 110 -6.77 -2.64 3.20
N GLU A 111 -5.87 -2.76 2.22
CA GLU A 111 -6.15 -3.36 0.92
C GLU A 111 -5.66 -4.82 0.86
N GLY A 112 -6.39 -5.65 0.10
CA GLY A 112 -6.04 -7.06 -0.14
C GLY A 112 -5.23 -7.29 -1.41
N ALA A 113 -5.27 -6.34 -2.36
CA ALA A 113 -4.45 -6.40 -3.57
C ALA A 113 -2.97 -6.27 -3.20
N LEU A 114 -2.14 -7.16 -3.74
CA LEU A 114 -0.73 -7.26 -3.37
C LEU A 114 0.19 -7.43 -4.58
N GLU A 115 1.42 -6.99 -4.39
CA GLU A 115 2.55 -7.19 -5.29
C GLU A 115 3.58 -8.07 -4.59
N ARG A 116 4.20 -8.98 -5.34
CA ARG A 116 5.26 -9.87 -4.85
C ARG A 116 6.62 -9.36 -5.30
N ALA A 117 7.63 -9.55 -4.45
CA ALA A 117 9.02 -9.28 -4.78
C ALA A 117 9.94 -10.27 -4.08
N ARG A 118 10.96 -10.78 -4.77
CA ARG A 118 11.95 -11.69 -4.17
C ARG A 118 13.16 -10.97 -3.61
N THR A 119 13.40 -9.74 -4.07
CA THR A 119 14.58 -8.94 -3.70
C THR A 119 14.18 -7.52 -3.32
N PRO A 120 15.02 -6.78 -2.56
CA PRO A 120 14.76 -5.37 -2.25
C PRO A 120 14.56 -4.49 -3.49
N ARG A 121 15.30 -4.79 -4.58
CA ARG A 121 15.17 -4.07 -5.85
C ARG A 121 13.83 -4.34 -6.52
N GLU A 122 13.38 -5.59 -6.53
CA GLU A 122 12.05 -5.94 -7.01
C GLU A 122 10.94 -5.30 -6.16
N ALA A 123 11.15 -5.18 -4.84
CA ALA A 123 10.22 -4.53 -3.93
C ALA A 123 10.09 -3.02 -4.24
N LEU A 124 11.20 -2.34 -4.57
CA LEU A 124 11.16 -0.94 -5.00
C LEU A 124 10.36 -0.77 -6.31
N PHE A 125 10.52 -1.69 -7.27
CA PHE A 125 9.72 -1.65 -8.49
C PHE A 125 8.25 -2.00 -8.24
N ALA A 126 7.97 -2.94 -7.34
CA ALA A 126 6.62 -3.27 -6.90
C ALA A 126 5.92 -2.06 -6.26
N LEU A 127 6.63 -1.27 -5.45
CA LEU A 127 6.12 -0.03 -4.88
C LEU A 127 5.66 0.94 -5.98
N LYS A 128 6.49 1.18 -7.01
CA LYS A 128 6.10 2.05 -8.13
C LYS A 128 4.95 1.46 -8.94
N ARG A 129 4.87 0.12 -9.08
CA ARG A 129 3.72 -0.53 -9.72
C ARG A 129 2.44 -0.23 -8.94
N LEU A 130 2.41 -0.44 -7.62
CA LEU A 130 1.25 -0.13 -6.77
C LEU A 130 0.77 1.32 -6.95
N TYR A 131 1.68 2.28 -7.06
CA TYR A 131 1.31 3.70 -7.29
C TYR A 131 0.62 3.87 -8.64
N SER A 132 1.17 3.26 -9.69
CA SER A 132 0.61 3.37 -11.05
C SER A 132 -0.68 2.57 -11.25
N GLU A 133 -0.85 1.43 -10.57
CA GLU A 133 -2.06 0.59 -10.65
C GLU A 133 -3.31 1.33 -10.17
N ARG A 134 -3.13 2.28 -9.23
CA ARG A 134 -4.17 3.22 -8.84
C ARG A 134 -4.55 4.20 -9.95
N PHE A 135 -4.11 4.08 -11.19
CA PHE A 135 -4.61 4.90 -12.30
C PHE A 135 -5.15 4.08 -13.46
N ARG A 136 -5.30 2.76 -13.28
CA ARG A 136 -6.08 1.95 -14.21
C ARG A 136 -7.55 2.35 -14.19
N VAL A 137 -8.23 2.14 -15.31
CA VAL A 137 -9.62 2.55 -15.55
C VAL A 137 -10.53 2.07 -14.42
N GLU A 138 -10.44 0.79 -14.04
CA GLU A 138 -11.29 0.17 -13.02
C GLU A 138 -11.06 0.81 -11.65
N ALA A 139 -9.79 1.07 -11.31
CA ALA A 139 -9.44 1.72 -10.06
C ALA A 139 -9.99 3.15 -10.01
N VAL A 140 -9.90 3.90 -11.12
CA VAL A 140 -10.40 5.29 -11.20
C VAL A 140 -11.91 5.32 -11.11
N LEU A 141 -12.61 4.45 -11.84
CA LEU A 141 -14.06 4.34 -11.78
C LEU A 141 -14.54 3.96 -10.37
N GLY A 142 -13.84 3.05 -9.69
CA GLY A 142 -14.19 2.59 -8.34
C GLY A 142 -14.14 3.66 -7.26
N ARG A 143 -13.43 4.78 -7.48
CA ARG A 143 -13.33 5.90 -6.51
C ARG A 143 -13.92 7.22 -7.00
N TYR A 144 -14.48 7.26 -8.20
CA TYR A 144 -15.11 8.46 -8.74
C TYR A 144 -16.16 9.01 -7.72
N PRO A 145 -16.21 10.33 -7.46
CA PRO A 145 -15.58 11.44 -8.18
C PRO A 145 -14.16 11.82 -7.76
N LYS A 146 -13.53 11.08 -6.84
CA LYS A 146 -12.16 11.40 -6.40
C LYS A 146 -11.15 10.85 -7.39
N LEU A 147 -10.43 11.72 -8.10
CA LEU A 147 -9.39 11.27 -9.03
C LEU A 147 -8.15 10.77 -8.29
N ILE A 148 -7.59 11.64 -7.44
CA ILE A 148 -6.44 11.34 -6.62
C ILE A 148 -6.91 10.50 -5.42
N PRO A 149 -6.36 9.30 -5.24
CA PRO A 149 -6.74 8.47 -4.11
C PRO A 149 -6.11 9.01 -2.80
N PRO A 150 -6.64 8.65 -1.63
CA PRO A 150 -6.00 9.02 -0.37
C PRO A 150 -4.60 8.40 -0.29
N PHE A 151 -3.64 9.16 0.28
CA PHE A 151 -2.30 8.68 0.54
C PHE A 151 -2.32 7.71 1.73
N THR A 152 -2.35 6.42 1.40
CA THR A 152 -2.37 5.33 2.36
C THR A 152 -0.97 4.73 2.42
N PRO A 153 -0.43 4.41 3.61
CA PRO A 153 0.85 3.72 3.71
C PRO A 153 0.88 2.42 2.90
N VAL A 154 2.02 2.13 2.28
CA VAL A 154 2.31 0.80 1.75
C VAL A 154 3.01 -0.02 2.82
N LEU A 155 2.49 -1.22 3.08
CA LEU A 155 3.11 -2.22 3.93
C LEU A 155 4.02 -3.09 3.07
N VAL A 156 5.30 -3.14 3.43
CA VAL A 156 6.28 -4.10 2.89
C VAL A 156 6.53 -5.12 3.98
N GLN A 157 6.21 -6.37 3.71
CA GLN A 157 6.24 -7.44 4.71
C GLN A 157 7.12 -8.56 4.20
N GLU A 158 7.99 -9.09 5.05
CA GLU A 158 8.81 -10.25 4.74
C GLU A 158 7.94 -11.51 4.72
N ALA A 159 7.37 -11.82 3.56
CA ALA A 159 6.46 -12.92 3.29
C ALA A 159 6.39 -13.23 1.79
N GLU A 160 6.00 -14.45 1.42
CA GLU A 160 5.83 -14.86 0.01
C GLU A 160 4.36 -14.91 -0.44
N GLU A 161 3.50 -15.33 0.48
CA GLU A 161 2.06 -15.45 0.31
C GLU A 161 1.38 -15.18 1.65
N ALA A 162 0.07 -14.99 1.64
CA ALA A 162 -0.71 -14.88 2.86
C ALA A 162 -2.02 -15.61 2.64
N SER A 163 -2.35 -16.53 3.52
CA SER A 163 -3.62 -17.25 3.53
C SER A 163 -4.31 -17.04 4.86
N GLU A 164 -5.64 -17.11 4.85
CA GLU A 164 -6.42 -17.03 6.08
C GLU A 164 -5.98 -18.13 7.06
N ASP A 165 -5.74 -17.73 8.31
CA ASP A 165 -5.44 -18.64 9.41
C ASP A 165 -6.59 -18.58 10.43
N PRO A 166 -7.50 -19.57 10.43
CA PRO A 166 -8.65 -19.59 11.33
C PRO A 166 -8.28 -19.66 12.81
N PHE A 167 -7.14 -20.27 13.15
CA PHE A 167 -6.69 -20.41 14.54
C PHE A 167 -6.18 -19.07 15.06
N LEU A 168 -5.29 -18.41 14.31
CA LEU A 168 -4.82 -17.07 14.65
C LEU A 168 -5.96 -16.04 14.62
N SER A 169 -6.93 -16.19 13.72
CA SER A 169 -8.13 -15.33 13.67
C SER A 169 -8.95 -15.44 14.96
N LEU A 170 -9.20 -16.67 15.42
CA LEU A 170 -9.93 -16.91 16.66
C LEU A 170 -9.19 -16.37 17.88
N ASP A 171 -7.89 -16.63 17.97
CA ASP A 171 -7.05 -16.20 19.10
C ASP A 171 -6.91 -14.68 19.15
N LEU A 172 -6.65 -14.04 18.00
CA LEU A 172 -6.57 -12.60 17.93
C LEU A 172 -7.92 -11.94 18.22
N SER A 173 -9.03 -12.49 17.71
CA SER A 173 -10.36 -11.97 17.99
C SER A 173 -10.67 -11.98 19.49
N ARG A 174 -10.32 -13.07 20.18
CA ARG A 174 -10.46 -13.19 21.64
C ARG A 174 -9.58 -12.17 22.37
N ALA A 175 -8.33 -11.99 21.94
CA ALA A 175 -7.40 -11.06 22.56
C ALA A 175 -7.78 -9.58 22.33
N LEU A 176 -8.34 -9.26 21.16
CA LEU A 176 -8.79 -7.90 20.82
C LEU A 176 -10.16 -7.57 21.41
N GLY A 177 -10.98 -8.58 21.71
CA GLY A 177 -12.38 -8.41 22.14
C GLY A 177 -13.32 -8.03 21.00
N GLN A 178 -12.90 -8.24 19.75
CA GLN A 178 -13.64 -7.91 18.54
C GLN A 178 -13.28 -8.89 17.42
N GLU A 179 -14.13 -9.03 16.42
CA GLU A 179 -13.88 -9.90 15.28
C GLU A 179 -12.68 -9.41 14.44
N ALA A 180 -11.79 -10.35 14.10
CA ALA A 180 -10.63 -10.12 13.25
C ALA A 180 -10.35 -11.39 12.42
N VAL A 181 -10.13 -11.20 11.12
CA VAL A 181 -9.67 -12.23 10.20
C VAL A 181 -8.18 -12.03 9.97
N VAL A 182 -7.40 -13.04 10.31
CA VAL A 182 -5.94 -13.04 10.19
C VAL A 182 -5.55 -13.78 8.92
N TYR A 183 -4.68 -13.16 8.14
CA TYR A 183 -3.93 -13.85 7.10
C TYR A 183 -2.48 -13.99 7.54
N ALA A 184 -1.93 -15.18 7.40
CA ALA A 184 -0.62 -15.55 7.91
C ALA A 184 0.24 -16.22 6.85
N TRP A 185 1.54 -16.24 7.12
CA TRP A 185 2.56 -16.96 6.37
C TRP A 185 3.56 -17.58 7.32
N GLN A 186 3.77 -18.89 7.22
CA GLN A 186 4.66 -19.64 8.13
C GLN A 186 4.36 -19.36 9.61
N GLY A 187 3.07 -19.24 9.96
CA GLY A 187 2.61 -18.94 11.32
C GLY A 187 2.81 -17.48 11.76
N GLN A 188 3.26 -16.58 10.88
CA GLN A 188 3.39 -15.16 11.15
C GLN A 188 2.22 -14.36 10.59
N VAL A 189 1.65 -13.44 11.37
CA VAL A 189 0.57 -12.54 10.97
C VAL A 189 1.10 -11.55 9.92
N VAL A 190 0.47 -11.56 8.74
CA VAL A 190 0.77 -10.65 7.62
C VAL A 190 -0.33 -9.60 7.47
N ARG A 191 -1.60 -9.99 7.58
CA ARG A 191 -2.72 -9.07 7.37
C ARG A 191 -3.81 -9.32 8.39
N ILE A 192 -4.48 -8.25 8.79
CA ILE A 192 -5.63 -8.31 9.69
C ILE A 192 -6.77 -7.53 9.04
N GLU A 193 -7.88 -8.20 8.76
CA GLU A 193 -9.15 -7.56 8.41
C GLU A 193 -10.04 -7.49 9.66
N SER A 194 -10.74 -6.38 9.85
CA SER A 194 -11.76 -6.26 10.91
C SER A 194 -12.98 -5.50 10.38
N PRO A 195 -14.21 -5.97 10.66
CA PRO A 195 -15.44 -5.32 10.21
C PRO A 195 -15.67 -3.95 10.87
N TYR A 196 -14.95 -3.64 11.96
CA TYR A 196 -15.05 -2.35 12.65
C TYR A 196 -14.20 -1.25 12.02
N GLY A 197 -13.52 -1.54 10.91
CA GLY A 197 -12.57 -0.64 10.27
C GLY A 197 -11.27 -0.57 11.07
N GLY A 198 -10.16 -0.74 10.38
CA GLY A 198 -8.88 -0.17 10.81
C GLY A 198 -8.83 1.25 10.30
#